data_AF-A0A0A2E390-F1
#
_entry.id   AF-A0A0A2E390-F1
#
_cell.length_a   1.000
_cell.length_b   1.000
_cell.length_c   1.000
_cell.angle_alpha   90.00
_cell.angle_beta   90.00
_cell.angle_gamma   90.00
#
_symmetry.space_group_name_H-M   'P 1'
#
loop_
_entity.id
_entity.type
_entity.pdbx_description
1 polymer ?
#
loop_
_entity_poly.entity_id
_entity_poly.type
_entity_poly.pdbx_seq_one_letter_code
_entity_poly.pdbx_strand_id
1 'polypeptide(L)' 'MAKKKFNYTQTLKEIEENLSLIERNELPIEEILKLSRATASMIKECKGELKSLQEEIDKIVEEIESNG' A
#
# COMPACT_ATOMS: atom_id res chain seq x y z
N MET A 1 -10.71 3.57 -20.16
CA MET A 1 -9.27 3.40 -19.90
C MET A 1 -9.14 2.29 -18.86
N ALA A 2 -8.39 1.22 -19.15
CA ALA A 2 -8.24 0.11 -18.21
C ALA A 2 -7.55 0.61 -16.93
N LYS A 3 -8.18 0.41 -15.77
CA LYS A 3 -7.58 0.72 -14.46
C LYS A 3 -6.32 -0.15 -14.35
N LYS A 4 -5.14 0.47 -14.19
CA LYS A 4 -3.90 -0.29 -13.93
C LYS A 4 -4.15 -1.16 -12.69
N LYS A 5 -3.83 -2.45 -12.79
CA LYS A 5 -3.88 -3.38 -11.66
C LYS A 5 -2.87 -2.88 -10.62
N PHE A 6 -3.33 -2.70 -9.39
CA PHE A 6 -2.46 -2.35 -8.28
C PHE A 6 -1.34 -3.39 -8.13
N ASN A 7 -0.12 -2.94 -7.86
CA ASN A 7 1.04 -3.82 -7.66
C ASN A 7 1.68 -3.52 -6.31
N TYR A 8 1.34 -4.35 -5.32
CA TYR A 8 1.80 -4.20 -3.94
C TYR A 8 3.32 -4.11 -3.82
N THR A 9 4.07 -4.99 -4.50
CA THR A 9 5.54 -5.03 -4.43
C THR A 9 6.17 -3.75 -4.97
N GLN A 10 5.65 -3.25 -6.10
CA GLN A 10 6.13 -1.99 -6.65
C GLN A 10 5.81 -0.81 -5.74
N THR A 11 4.57 -0.71 -5.26
CA THR A 11 4.15 0.36 -4.35
C THR A 11 4.96 0.35 -3.04
N LEU A 12 5.24 -0.83 -2.49
CA LEU A 12 6.07 -0.96 -1.28
C LEU A 12 7.50 -0.46 -1.52
N LYS A 13 8.10 -0.82 -2.65
CA LYS A 13 9.43 -0.32 -3.04
C LYS A 13 9.45 1.21 -3.15
N GLU A 14 8.43 1.81 -3.78
CA GLU A 14 8.33 3.27 -3.89
C GLU A 14 8.13 3.94 -2.52
N ILE A 15 7.43 3.29 -1.57
CA ILE A 15 7.33 3.77 -0.18
C ILE A 15 8.70 3.76 0.51
N GLU A 16 9.48 2.69 0.35
CA GLU A 16 10.84 2.58 0.92
C GLU A 16 11.80 3.62 0.34
N GLU A 17 11.71 3.87 -0.97
CA GLU A 17 12.48 4.92 -1.66
C GLU A 17 12.12 6.31 -1.12
N ASN A 18 10.83 6.62 -0.98
CA ASN A 18 10.38 7.89 -0.40
C ASN A 18 10.84 8.05 1.06
N LEU A 19 10.79 6.98 1.86
CA LEU A 19 11.26 7.00 3.25
C LEU A 19 12.77 7.33 3.29
N SER A 20 13.58 6.68 2.45
CA SER A 20 15.02 6.97 2.38
C SER A 20 15.31 8.43 2.00
N LEU A 21 14.51 9.02 1.10
CA LEU A 21 14.65 10.43 0.73
C LEU A 21 14.29 11.39 1.87
N ILE A 22 13.25 11.06 2.64
CA ILE A 22 12.85 11.85 3.81
C ILE A 22 13.92 11.79 4.90
N GLU A 23 14.45 10.60 5.20
CA GLU A 23 15.44 10.38 6.28
C GLU A 23 16.79 11.04 6.02
N ARG A 24 17.15 11.29 4.76
CA ARG A 24 18.39 12.01 4.40
C ARG A 24 18.39 13.46 4.86
N ASN A 25 17.22 14.07 5.10
CA ASN A 25 17.08 15.49 5.49
C ASN A 25 17.78 16.48 4.53
N GLU A 26 17.97 16.10 3.27
CA GLU A 26 18.59 16.94 2.23
C GLU A 26 17.56 17.74 1.41
N LEU A 27 16.27 17.48 1.63
CA LEU A 27 15.17 18.08 0.87
C LEU A 27 14.58 19.30 1.59
N PRO A 28 14.08 20.31 0.84
CA PRO A 28 13.29 21.39 1.41
C PRO A 28 12.07 20.87 2.16
N ILE A 29 11.65 21.58 3.20
CA ILE A 29 10.55 21.16 4.08
C ILE A 29 9.23 20.97 3.32
N GLU A 30 8.99 21.78 2.28
CA GLU A 30 7.83 21.64 1.40
C GLU A 30 7.85 20.33 0.59
N GLU A 31 9.03 19.89 0.14
CA GLU A 31 9.20 18.65 -0.60
C GLU A 31 9.07 17.43 0.32
N ILE A 32 9.60 17.52 1.55
CA ILE A 32 9.38 16.49 2.59
C ILE A 32 7.88 16.33 2.86
N LEU A 33 7.13 17.43 2.98
CA LEU A 33 5.69 17.38 3.18
C LEU A 33 4.95 16.74 2.00
N LYS A 34 5.35 17.04 0.76
CA LYS A 34 4.78 16.41 -0.45
C LYS A 34 5.04 14.91 -0.48
N LEU A 35 6.29 14.48 -0.28
CA LEU A 35 6.68 13.07 -0.23
C LEU A 35 5.95 12.33 0.89
N SER A 36 5.82 12.94 2.06
CA SER A 36 5.08 12.36 3.19
C SER A 36 3.61 12.13 2.86
N ARG A 37 2.96 13.10 2.18
CA ARG A 37 1.56 12.96 1.74
C ARG A 37 1.39 11.88 0.67
N ALA A 38 2.29 11.83 -0.31
CA ALA A 38 2.28 10.80 -1.36
C ALA A 38 2.44 9.40 -0.74
N THR A 39 3.44 9.24 0.11
CA THR A 39 3.72 7.99 0.84
C THR A 39 2.53 7.55 1.69
N ALA A 40 1.90 8.47 2.42
CA ALA A 40 0.70 8.17 3.19
C ALA A 40 -0.47 7.69 2.32
N SER A 41 -0.63 8.25 1.12
CA SER A 41 -1.65 7.79 0.15
C SER A 41 -1.36 6.37 -0.33
N MET A 42 -0.10 6.04 -0.62
CA MET A 42 0.32 4.71 -1.06
C MET A 42 0.11 3.67 0.05
N ILE A 43 0.47 4.01 1.29
CA ILE A 43 0.20 3.16 2.46
C ILE A 43 -1.30 2.90 2.61
N LYS A 44 -2.13 3.92 2.39
CA LYS A 44 -3.59 3.77 2.45
C LYS A 44 -4.10 2.80 1.38
N GLU A 45 -3.55 2.85 0.17
CA GLU A 45 -3.88 1.93 -0.91
C GLU A 45 -3.47 0.49 -0.58
N CYS A 46 -2.22 0.29 -0.12
CA CYS A 46 -1.74 -1.01 0.38
C CYS A 46 -2.66 -1.60 1.46
N LYS A 47 -3.09 -0.78 2.43
CA LYS A 47 -4.01 -1.21 3.49
C LYS A 47 -5.37 -1.63 2.95
N GLY A 48 -5.89 -0.94 1.93
CA GLY A 48 -7.15 -1.30 1.29
C GLY A 48 -7.06 -2.68 0.62
N GLU A 49 -5.99 -2.91 -0.13
CA GLU A 49 -5.76 -4.16 -0.86
C GLU A 49 -5.53 -5.34 0.08
N LEU A 50 -4.79 -5.15 1.19
CA LEU A 50 -4.64 -6.16 2.23
C LEU A 50 -5.96 -6.50 2.92
N LYS A 51 -6.83 -5.50 3.15
CA LYS A 51 -8.15 -5.73 3.73
C LYS A 51 -9.04 -6.53 2.79
N SER A 52 -9.04 -6.21 1.50
CA SER A 52 -9.78 -6.98 0.49
C SER A 52 -9.26 -8.41 0.38
N LEU A 53 -7.94 -8.61 0.42
CA LEU A 53 -7.35 -9.95 0.44
C LEU A 53 -7.77 -10.73 1.69
N GLN A 54 -7.77 -10.11 2.86
CA GLN A 54 -8.23 -10.75 4.10
C GLN A 54 -9.69 -11.20 3.99
N GLU A 55 -10.57 -10.33 3.47
CA GLU A 55 -11.99 -10.67 3.27
C GLU A 55 -12.19 -11.83 2.26
N GLU A 56 -11.32 -11.96 1.26
CA GLU A 56 -11.32 -13.11 0.34
C GLU A 56 -10.85 -14.39 1.04
N ILE A 57 -9.80 -14.32 1.85
CA ILE A 57 -9.30 -15.45 2.65
C ILE A 57 -10.36 -15.94 3.63
N ASP A 58 -11.03 -15.01 4.34
CA ASP A 58 -12.06 -15.35 5.32
C ASP A 58 -13.21 -16.13 4.66
N LYS A 59 -13.64 -15.72 3.46
CA LYS A 59 -14.66 -16.47 2.69
C LYS A 59 -14.21 -17.86 2.30
N ILE A 60 -12.95 -18.03 1.88
CA ILE A 60 -12.40 -19.35 1.55
C ILE A 60 -12.43 -20.26 2.79
N VAL A 61 -12.08 -19.72 3.96
CA VAL A 61 -12.14 -20.47 5.23
C VAL A 61 -13.59 -20.85 5.57
N GLU A 62 -14.53 -19.91 5.50
CA GLU A 62 -15.96 -20.17 5.73
C GLU A 62 -16.53 -21.24 4.78
N GLU A 63 -16.14 -21.22 3.50
CA GLU A 63 -16.52 -22.24 2.51
C GLU A 63 -15.97 -23.63 2.85
N ILE A 64 -14.75 -23.71 3.39
CA ILE A 64 -14.15 -24.97 3.84
C ILE A 64 -14.89 -25.50 5.07
N GLU A 65 -15.19 -24.64 6.05
CA GLU A 65 -15.86 -25.01 7.29
C GLU A 65 -17.34 -25.37 7.09
N SER A 66 -18.03 -24.73 6.13
CA SER A 66 -19.46 -24.98 5.85
C SER A 66 -19.72 -26.23 5.00
N ASN A 67 -18.69 -26.75 4.32
CA ASN A 67 -18.78 -27.98 3.51
C ASN A 67 -18.20 -29.22 4.23
N GLY A 68 -17.86 -29.09 5.52
CA GLY A 68 -17.36 -30.16 6.39
C GLY A 68 -18.43 -30.78 7.30
#